data_AF-A0A2H0ZHY3-F1
#
_entry.id   AF-A0A2H0ZHY3-F1
#
_cell.length_a   1.000
_cell.length_b   1.000
_cell.length_c   1.000
_cell.angle_alpha   90.00
_cell.angle_beta   90.00
_cell.angle_gamma   90.00
#
_symmetry.space_group_name_H-M   'P 1'
#
loop_
_entity.id
_entity.type
_entity.pdbx_description
1 polymer ?
#
loop_
_entity_poly.entity_id
_entity_poly.type
_entity_poly.pdbx_seq_one_letter_code
_entity_poly.pdbx_strand_id
1 'polypeptide(L)'
;MNVDIDEADVAVLTQNLSRSKELFNDITKRLHTISTKTSSASTTIKPVLSEFNALTSKKRSVDEGLQLLKDVSLYAGRAAESQRLLTSPIETVGTVKYLQCLSESYDLSREMKKEIHQFDNVVVTFANVVDKAEINVVSHFTKLVSSIDLDGGAVAKQADIVAVLAFFSNKGNLRMAHEAMEKALARKLTVKMAPFEEACNFQKRAANMPYERGSNGVAQYVDELNKAASALYQVSAELSVSDTPVARNAVAQYLDNRVAKILGLYCNFLESNGVTGQDLVILDVLDNLAILDDHLGKVVNCNLGVSKVAFSEYTRLLNIAQGLLSEWVRYVESRVLALEKCTDQSIPEVVVEVLSRIRRIAEYDSVSLLMEDMKLGSWLDVKPPLQFISVYTSVIPGAEGDATNRKAFLISSYISDLIDELMVNIEIRLKEQSGDNGLRKSTQGFLLVKNIVMIETIVNRSEGLYKKLGVVGQERLQRLKNRFLKLFLDDWNYASYIIIRDMTQITTTNAQHGGQNSNKEREQVKELFKNFNESFEEALKNYEKFNIQEKDLRNYLSSEIKKLIINAYNKLYDKYGSGDFTKNKAKYVKYDKVSFERLLNEKL
;
A
#
# COMPACT_ATOMS: atom_id res chain seq x y z
N MET A 1 -132.65 -78.66 -17.55
CA MET A 1 -132.44 -79.31 -16.25
C MET A 1 -131.29 -78.54 -15.61
N ASN A 2 -131.61 -77.71 -14.62
CA ASN A 2 -130.65 -76.91 -13.84
C ASN A 2 -129.57 -77.82 -13.23
N VAL A 3 -128.29 -77.52 -13.48
CA VAL A 3 -127.17 -77.73 -12.55
C VAL A 3 -126.19 -76.58 -12.78
N ASP A 4 -125.79 -75.94 -11.68
CA ASP A 4 -125.10 -74.65 -11.55
C ASP A 4 -123.79 -74.52 -12.34
N ILE A 5 -123.78 -73.60 -13.32
CA ILE A 5 -122.58 -73.20 -14.08
C ILE A 5 -121.57 -72.52 -13.14
N ASP A 6 -122.05 -71.83 -12.11
CA ASP A 6 -121.20 -71.17 -11.12
C ASP A 6 -120.43 -72.18 -10.24
N GLU A 7 -121.00 -73.35 -9.93
CA GLU A 7 -120.34 -74.38 -9.13
C GLU A 7 -119.28 -75.15 -9.96
N ALA A 8 -119.54 -75.36 -11.25
CA ALA A 8 -118.58 -75.95 -12.18
C ALA A 8 -117.40 -75.01 -12.48
N ASP A 9 -117.66 -73.72 -12.69
CA ASP A 9 -116.61 -72.72 -12.92
C ASP A 9 -115.78 -72.47 -11.64
N VAL A 10 -116.40 -72.47 -10.46
CA VAL A 10 -115.68 -72.44 -9.17
C VAL A 10 -114.83 -73.69 -8.98
N ALA A 11 -115.30 -74.88 -9.37
CA ALA A 11 -114.50 -76.11 -9.30
C ALA A 11 -113.30 -76.09 -10.26
N VAL A 12 -113.49 -75.63 -11.50
CA VAL A 12 -112.40 -75.48 -12.50
C VAL A 12 -111.42 -74.39 -12.09
N LEU A 13 -111.89 -73.26 -11.57
CA LEU A 13 -111.03 -72.21 -11.01
C LEU A 13 -110.26 -72.72 -9.79
N THR A 14 -110.88 -73.48 -8.89
CA THR A 14 -110.21 -74.07 -7.73
C THR A 14 -109.17 -75.10 -8.14
N GLN A 15 -109.43 -75.88 -9.18
CA GLN A 15 -108.46 -76.82 -9.76
C GLN A 15 -107.30 -76.11 -10.47
N ASN A 16 -107.58 -75.03 -11.22
CA ASN A 16 -106.54 -74.20 -11.83
C ASN A 16 -105.72 -73.43 -10.78
N LEU A 17 -106.36 -73.01 -9.68
CA LEU A 17 -105.70 -72.39 -8.54
C LEU A 17 -104.84 -73.41 -7.79
N SER A 18 -105.30 -74.66 -7.62
CA SER A 18 -104.49 -75.73 -6.99
C SER A 18 -103.30 -76.10 -7.87
N ARG A 19 -103.50 -76.20 -9.18
CA ARG A 19 -102.43 -76.48 -10.16
C ARG A 19 -101.43 -75.33 -10.27
N SER A 20 -101.90 -74.09 -10.22
CA SER A 20 -101.02 -72.92 -10.10
C SER A 20 -100.27 -72.92 -8.78
N LYS A 21 -100.91 -73.29 -7.67
CA LYS A 21 -100.28 -73.40 -6.35
C LYS A 21 -99.22 -74.51 -6.31
N GLU A 22 -99.44 -75.62 -7.00
CA GLU A 22 -98.42 -76.66 -7.21
C GLU A 22 -97.26 -76.16 -8.07
N LEU A 23 -97.53 -75.49 -9.20
CA LEU A 23 -96.50 -74.87 -10.03
C LEU A 23 -95.70 -73.80 -9.26
N PHE A 24 -96.35 -72.96 -8.47
CA PHE A 24 -95.68 -71.98 -7.61
C PHE A 24 -94.87 -72.66 -6.52
N ASN A 25 -95.37 -73.75 -5.93
CA ASN A 25 -94.60 -74.55 -4.98
C ASN A 25 -93.38 -75.19 -5.65
N ASP A 26 -93.51 -75.70 -6.87
CA ASP A 26 -92.42 -76.35 -7.60
C ASP A 26 -91.37 -75.33 -8.09
N ILE A 27 -91.81 -74.16 -8.56
CA ILE A 27 -90.95 -73.00 -8.85
C ILE A 27 -90.24 -72.54 -7.59
N THR A 28 -90.95 -72.45 -6.45
CA THR A 28 -90.34 -72.10 -5.16
C THR A 28 -89.31 -73.13 -4.75
N LYS A 29 -89.59 -74.43 -4.94
CA LYS A 29 -88.65 -75.53 -4.66
C LYS A 29 -87.40 -75.45 -5.56
N ARG A 30 -87.58 -75.17 -6.86
CA ARG A 30 -86.47 -75.02 -7.82
C ARG A 30 -85.67 -73.76 -7.56
N LEU A 31 -86.31 -72.63 -7.28
CA LEU A 31 -85.65 -71.38 -6.88
C LEU A 31 -84.90 -71.56 -5.57
N HIS A 32 -85.47 -72.28 -4.61
CA HIS A 32 -84.78 -72.61 -3.37
C HIS A 32 -83.58 -73.53 -3.62
N THR A 33 -83.71 -74.52 -4.51
CA THR A 33 -82.61 -75.42 -4.91
C THR A 33 -81.50 -74.67 -5.66
N ILE A 34 -81.85 -73.74 -6.56
CA ILE A 34 -80.90 -72.89 -7.27
C ILE A 34 -80.25 -71.91 -6.30
N SER A 35 -81.02 -71.27 -5.43
CA SER A 35 -80.50 -70.33 -4.42
C SER A 35 -79.55 -71.04 -3.45
N THR A 36 -79.89 -72.23 -2.97
CA THR A 36 -79.02 -73.04 -2.10
C THR A 36 -77.78 -73.54 -2.83
N LYS A 37 -77.87 -73.96 -4.10
CA LYS A 37 -76.71 -74.33 -4.91
C LYS A 37 -75.82 -73.13 -5.25
N THR A 38 -76.39 -71.98 -5.62
CA THR A 38 -75.65 -70.74 -5.92
C THR A 38 -75.03 -70.15 -4.65
N SER A 39 -75.73 -70.20 -3.53
CA SER A 39 -75.20 -69.82 -2.21
C SER A 39 -74.07 -70.76 -1.81
N SER A 40 -74.25 -72.08 -1.95
CA SER A 40 -73.20 -73.07 -1.68
C SER A 40 -72.00 -72.92 -2.60
N ALA A 41 -72.21 -72.65 -3.90
CA ALA A 41 -71.15 -72.38 -4.87
C ALA A 41 -70.44 -71.06 -4.57
N SER A 42 -71.18 -70.03 -4.14
CA SER A 42 -70.59 -68.75 -3.71
C SER A 42 -69.76 -68.91 -2.44
N THR A 43 -70.26 -69.67 -1.45
CA THR A 43 -69.51 -69.93 -0.20
C THR A 43 -68.32 -70.87 -0.40
N THR A 44 -68.31 -71.72 -1.42
CA THR A 44 -67.13 -72.56 -1.77
C THR A 44 -66.16 -71.88 -2.73
N ILE A 45 -66.62 -71.12 -3.72
CA ILE A 45 -65.74 -70.47 -4.72
C ILE A 45 -65.11 -69.20 -4.16
N LYS A 46 -65.83 -68.39 -3.37
CA LYS A 46 -65.30 -67.14 -2.81
C LYS A 46 -64.01 -67.34 -1.98
N PRO A 47 -63.89 -68.33 -1.09
CA PRO A 47 -62.63 -68.60 -0.42
C PRO A 47 -61.54 -69.08 -1.39
N VAL A 48 -61.85 -69.94 -2.38
CA VAL A 48 -60.88 -70.39 -3.40
C VAL A 48 -60.37 -69.23 -4.26
N LEU A 49 -61.24 -68.31 -4.67
CA LEU A 49 -60.85 -67.12 -5.43
C LEU A 49 -60.02 -66.15 -4.58
N SER A 50 -60.32 -66.06 -3.28
CA SER A 50 -59.51 -65.28 -2.34
C SER A 50 -58.13 -65.89 -2.10
N GLU A 51 -58.05 -67.22 -1.98
CA GLU A 51 -56.79 -67.97 -1.90
C GLU A 51 -56.00 -67.87 -3.20
N PHE A 52 -56.66 -67.95 -4.37
CA PHE A 52 -56.02 -67.80 -5.67
C PHE A 52 -55.47 -66.38 -5.87
N ASN A 53 -56.21 -65.35 -5.48
CA ASN A 53 -55.73 -63.96 -5.51
C ASN A 53 -54.59 -63.74 -4.51
N ALA A 54 -54.66 -64.35 -3.31
CA ALA A 54 -53.58 -64.32 -2.34
C ALA A 54 -52.33 -65.05 -2.85
N LEU A 55 -52.50 -66.19 -3.54
CA LEU A 55 -51.42 -66.96 -4.15
C LEU A 55 -50.82 -66.22 -5.34
N THR A 56 -51.64 -65.55 -6.15
CA THR A 56 -51.20 -64.72 -7.28
C THR A 56 -50.42 -63.49 -6.77
N SER A 57 -50.89 -62.87 -5.69
CA SER A 57 -50.18 -61.78 -5.01
C SER A 57 -48.84 -62.25 -4.40
N LYS A 58 -48.82 -63.41 -3.74
CA LYS A 58 -47.58 -64.03 -3.23
C LYS A 58 -46.62 -64.38 -4.36
N LYS A 59 -47.10 -64.96 -5.46
CA LYS A 59 -46.28 -65.26 -6.65
C LYS A 59 -45.66 -63.98 -7.20
N ARG A 60 -46.46 -62.93 -7.39
CA ARG A 60 -45.97 -61.62 -7.84
C ARG A 60 -44.92 -61.03 -6.90
N SER A 61 -45.14 -61.11 -5.59
CA SER A 61 -44.17 -60.64 -4.58
C SER A 61 -42.87 -61.46 -4.59
N VAL A 62 -42.95 -62.77 -4.82
CA VAL A 62 -41.76 -63.62 -4.99
C VAL A 62 -41.02 -63.30 -6.29
N ASP A 63 -41.74 -63.10 -7.40
CA ASP A 63 -41.15 -62.72 -8.68
C ASP A 63 -40.48 -61.33 -8.60
N GLU A 64 -41.10 -60.36 -7.91
CA GLU A 64 -40.53 -59.04 -7.61
C GLU A 64 -39.28 -59.15 -6.72
N GLY A 65 -39.29 -60.02 -5.70
CA GLY A 65 -38.12 -60.28 -4.85
C GLY A 65 -36.96 -60.99 -5.57
N LEU A 66 -37.26 -61.92 -6.48
CA LEU A 66 -36.26 -62.59 -7.32
C LEU A 66 -35.62 -61.61 -8.32
N GLN A 67 -36.42 -60.70 -8.88
CA GLN A 67 -35.93 -59.64 -9.76
C GLN A 67 -35.01 -58.68 -8.99
N LEU A 68 -35.41 -58.25 -7.79
CA LEU A 68 -34.59 -57.42 -6.92
C LEU A 68 -33.24 -58.08 -6.58
N LEU A 69 -33.24 -59.39 -6.25
CA LEU A 69 -31.99 -60.14 -5.99
C LEU A 69 -31.08 -60.23 -7.21
N LYS A 70 -31.65 -60.39 -8.41
CA LYS A 70 -30.89 -60.39 -9.66
C LYS A 70 -30.26 -59.02 -9.92
N ASP A 71 -31.02 -57.96 -9.70
CA ASP A 71 -30.54 -56.58 -9.87
C ASP A 71 -29.44 -56.26 -8.85
N VAL A 72 -29.59 -56.66 -7.58
CA VAL A 72 -28.55 -56.53 -6.55
C VAL A 72 -27.26 -57.26 -6.96
N SER A 73 -27.35 -58.48 -7.47
CA SER A 73 -26.17 -59.24 -7.93
C SER A 73 -25.46 -58.53 -9.09
N LEU A 74 -26.22 -57.99 -10.06
CA LEU A 74 -25.67 -57.24 -11.19
C LEU A 74 -24.99 -55.94 -10.73
N TYR A 75 -25.67 -55.15 -9.90
CA TYR A 75 -25.13 -53.90 -9.36
C TYR A 75 -23.91 -54.16 -8.47
N ALA A 76 -23.94 -55.19 -7.61
CA ALA A 76 -22.80 -55.57 -6.77
C ALA A 76 -21.59 -56.04 -7.60
N GLY A 77 -21.81 -56.76 -8.70
CA GLY A 77 -20.75 -57.17 -9.63
C GLY A 77 -20.07 -55.96 -10.28
N ARG A 78 -20.86 -55.03 -10.83
CA ARG A 78 -20.34 -53.76 -11.40
C ARG A 78 -19.63 -52.91 -10.34
N ALA A 79 -20.21 -52.80 -9.15
CA ALA A 79 -19.62 -52.06 -8.03
C ALA A 79 -18.28 -52.67 -7.59
N ALA A 80 -18.14 -53.99 -7.55
CA ALA A 80 -16.89 -54.66 -7.20
C ALA A 80 -15.78 -54.43 -8.24
N GLU A 81 -16.13 -54.40 -9.54
CA GLU A 81 -15.18 -54.08 -10.61
C GLU A 81 -14.68 -52.63 -10.51
N SER A 82 -15.60 -51.67 -10.37
CA SER A 82 -15.25 -50.26 -10.14
C SER A 82 -14.43 -50.09 -8.85
N GLN A 83 -14.83 -50.74 -7.75
CA GLN A 83 -14.12 -50.68 -6.48
C GLN A 83 -12.67 -51.18 -6.59
N ARG A 84 -12.43 -52.25 -7.35
CA ARG A 84 -11.07 -52.77 -7.58
C ARG A 84 -10.17 -51.74 -8.27
N LEU A 85 -10.69 -51.01 -9.26
CA LEU A 85 -9.96 -49.93 -9.94
C LEU A 85 -9.76 -48.72 -9.02
N LEU A 86 -10.81 -48.28 -8.32
CA LEU A 86 -10.78 -47.11 -7.43
C LEU A 86 -9.94 -47.30 -6.16
N THR A 87 -9.70 -48.54 -5.75
CA THR A 87 -8.81 -48.85 -4.61
C THR A 87 -7.35 -48.96 -5.03
N SER A 88 -7.07 -49.09 -6.33
CA SER A 88 -5.70 -49.19 -6.85
C SER A 88 -5.03 -47.81 -6.94
N PRO A 89 -3.69 -47.70 -6.83
CA PRO A 89 -2.99 -46.42 -6.96
C PRO A 89 -3.22 -45.77 -8.33
N ILE A 90 -3.54 -44.46 -8.34
CA ILE A 90 -3.86 -43.70 -9.56
C ILE A 90 -2.70 -43.74 -10.56
N GLU A 91 -1.46 -43.74 -10.07
CA GLU A 91 -0.24 -43.81 -10.90
C GLU A 91 -0.17 -45.10 -11.73
N THR A 92 -0.74 -46.19 -11.23
CA THR A 92 -0.72 -47.50 -11.92
C THR A 92 -1.89 -47.69 -12.88
N VAL A 93 -3.04 -47.06 -12.58
CA VAL A 93 -4.26 -47.14 -13.40
C VAL A 93 -4.23 -46.14 -14.55
N GLY A 94 -3.56 -45.00 -14.35
CA GLY A 94 -3.56 -43.86 -15.25
C GLY A 94 -4.67 -42.86 -14.89
N THR A 95 -4.33 -41.57 -14.83
CA THR A 95 -5.20 -40.49 -14.37
C THR A 95 -6.53 -40.46 -15.12
N VAL A 96 -6.50 -40.46 -16.44
CA VAL A 96 -7.71 -40.38 -17.28
C VAL A 96 -8.64 -41.57 -17.05
N LYS A 97 -8.08 -42.79 -17.03
CA LYS A 97 -8.85 -44.03 -16.82
C LYS A 97 -9.47 -44.09 -15.43
N TYR A 98 -8.73 -43.63 -14.41
CA TYR A 98 -9.22 -43.57 -13.04
C TYR A 98 -10.37 -42.55 -12.91
N LEU A 99 -10.22 -41.35 -13.49
CA LEU A 99 -11.27 -40.31 -13.47
C LEU A 99 -12.53 -40.74 -14.21
N GLN A 100 -12.40 -41.44 -15.34
CA GLN A 100 -13.54 -42.00 -16.06
C GLN A 100 -14.29 -43.03 -15.21
N CYS A 101 -13.57 -44.00 -14.63
CA CYS A 101 -14.15 -45.01 -13.74
C CYS A 101 -14.84 -44.36 -12.53
N LEU A 102 -14.28 -43.28 -11.98
CA LEU A 102 -14.88 -42.54 -10.87
C LEU A 102 -16.18 -41.85 -11.29
N SER A 103 -16.22 -41.22 -12.48
CA SER A 103 -17.44 -40.60 -13.02
C SER A 103 -18.56 -41.63 -13.18
N GLU A 104 -18.25 -42.77 -13.83
CA GLU A 104 -19.21 -43.87 -14.02
C GLU A 104 -19.67 -44.46 -12.67
N SER A 105 -18.80 -44.45 -11.65
CA SER A 105 -19.12 -44.94 -10.31
C SER A 105 -20.06 -44.01 -9.54
N TYR A 106 -20.08 -42.70 -9.81
CA TYR A 106 -21.10 -41.80 -9.25
C TYR A 106 -22.49 -42.10 -9.80
N ASP A 107 -22.59 -42.28 -11.12
CA ASP A 107 -23.85 -42.64 -11.77
C ASP A 107 -24.35 -43.99 -11.26
N LEU A 108 -23.44 -44.98 -11.16
CA LEU A 108 -23.75 -46.29 -10.58
C LEU A 108 -24.20 -46.18 -9.12
N SER A 109 -23.54 -45.38 -8.30
CA SER A 109 -23.94 -45.16 -6.89
C SER A 109 -25.33 -44.54 -6.80
N ARG A 110 -25.68 -43.61 -7.70
CA ARG A 110 -27.01 -42.99 -7.78
C ARG A 110 -28.08 -43.98 -8.23
N GLU A 111 -27.79 -44.82 -9.23
CA GLU A 111 -28.65 -45.91 -9.67
C GLU A 111 -28.91 -46.90 -8.53
N MET A 112 -27.85 -47.34 -7.83
CA MET A 112 -27.94 -48.26 -6.70
C MET A 112 -28.80 -47.70 -5.55
N LYS A 113 -28.65 -46.40 -5.23
CA LYS A 113 -29.49 -45.71 -4.23
C LYS A 113 -30.97 -45.66 -4.60
N LYS A 114 -31.33 -45.77 -5.88
CA LYS A 114 -32.71 -45.77 -6.37
C LYS A 114 -33.28 -47.18 -6.44
N GLU A 115 -32.57 -48.07 -7.14
CA GLU A 115 -33.08 -49.39 -7.53
C GLU A 115 -32.88 -50.46 -6.45
N ILE A 116 -31.84 -50.36 -5.60
CA ILE A 116 -31.54 -51.37 -4.56
C ILE A 116 -31.41 -50.76 -3.15
N HIS A 117 -32.15 -49.68 -2.88
CA HIS A 117 -32.13 -48.95 -1.59
C HIS A 117 -32.35 -49.81 -0.34
N GLN A 118 -32.99 -50.98 -0.48
CA GLN A 118 -33.24 -51.92 0.62
C GLN A 118 -31.97 -52.64 1.09
N PHE A 119 -30.90 -52.67 0.27
CA PHE A 119 -29.62 -53.29 0.57
C PHE A 119 -28.58 -52.27 1.02
N ASP A 120 -28.91 -51.56 2.11
CA ASP A 120 -28.20 -50.38 2.59
C ASP A 120 -26.68 -50.61 2.74
N ASN A 121 -26.27 -51.73 3.31
CA ASN A 121 -24.85 -52.05 3.50
C ASN A 121 -24.05 -52.07 2.18
N VAL A 122 -24.61 -52.62 1.10
CA VAL A 122 -23.92 -52.71 -0.20
C VAL A 122 -23.84 -51.33 -0.84
N VAL A 123 -24.93 -50.57 -0.79
CA VAL A 123 -25.03 -49.22 -1.35
C VAL A 123 -24.10 -48.25 -0.61
N VAL A 124 -24.11 -48.26 0.72
CA VAL A 124 -23.29 -47.40 1.58
C VAL A 124 -21.81 -47.75 1.44
N THR A 125 -21.45 -49.04 1.42
CA THR A 125 -20.04 -49.45 1.25
C THR A 125 -19.48 -48.97 -0.07
N PHE A 126 -20.22 -49.11 -1.17
CA PHE A 126 -19.78 -48.63 -2.48
C PHE A 126 -19.73 -47.10 -2.53
N ALA A 127 -20.72 -46.40 -1.97
CA ALA A 127 -20.70 -44.94 -1.88
C ALA A 127 -19.47 -44.42 -1.12
N ASN A 128 -19.10 -45.05 0.00
CA ASN A 128 -17.91 -44.70 0.77
C ASN A 128 -16.61 -44.91 -0.03
N VAL A 129 -16.54 -45.94 -0.89
CA VAL A 129 -15.40 -46.16 -1.80
C VAL A 129 -15.31 -45.04 -2.81
N VAL A 130 -16.43 -44.61 -3.39
CA VAL A 130 -16.51 -43.50 -4.35
C VAL A 130 -16.06 -42.17 -3.71
N ASP A 131 -16.55 -41.87 -2.50
CA ASP A 131 -16.16 -40.67 -1.76
C ASP A 131 -14.66 -40.67 -1.40
N LYS A 132 -14.14 -41.83 -0.97
CA LYS A 132 -12.70 -42.00 -0.70
C LYS A 132 -11.85 -41.85 -1.97
N ALA A 133 -12.34 -42.33 -3.10
CA ALA A 133 -11.66 -42.22 -4.38
C ALA A 133 -11.54 -40.76 -4.83
N GLU A 134 -12.53 -39.91 -4.57
CA GLU A 134 -12.44 -38.46 -4.81
C GLU A 134 -11.34 -37.80 -3.97
N ILE A 135 -11.24 -38.14 -2.68
CA ILE A 135 -10.17 -37.65 -1.80
C ILE A 135 -8.79 -38.09 -2.34
N ASN A 136 -8.68 -39.32 -2.84
CA ASN A 136 -7.45 -39.80 -3.47
C ASN A 136 -7.10 -39.00 -4.73
N VAL A 137 -8.08 -38.59 -5.55
CA VAL A 137 -7.85 -37.71 -6.71
C VAL A 137 -7.30 -36.36 -6.25
N VAL A 138 -7.87 -35.74 -5.23
CA VAL A 138 -7.36 -34.46 -4.69
C VAL A 138 -5.93 -34.61 -4.14
N SER A 139 -5.64 -35.71 -3.44
CA SER A 139 -4.29 -36.00 -2.95
C SER A 139 -3.29 -36.19 -4.10
N HIS A 140 -3.66 -36.94 -5.13
CA HIS A 140 -2.82 -37.16 -6.31
C HIS A 140 -2.62 -35.86 -7.09
N PHE A 141 -3.67 -35.07 -7.29
CA PHE A 141 -3.60 -33.74 -7.90
C PHE A 141 -2.65 -32.81 -7.14
N THR A 142 -2.73 -32.79 -5.80
CA THR A 142 -1.82 -32.01 -4.96
C THR A 142 -0.36 -32.45 -5.19
N LYS A 143 -0.09 -33.74 -5.33
CA LYS A 143 1.25 -34.26 -5.66
C LYS A 143 1.71 -33.84 -7.06
N LEU A 144 0.84 -33.89 -8.06
CA LEU A 144 1.14 -33.44 -9.43
C LEU A 144 1.49 -31.95 -9.44
N VAL A 145 0.68 -31.10 -8.83
CA VAL A 145 0.96 -29.66 -8.72
C VAL A 145 2.23 -29.42 -7.91
N SER A 146 2.47 -30.21 -6.86
CA SER A 146 3.72 -30.17 -6.08
C SER A 146 4.93 -30.76 -6.82
N SER A 147 4.79 -31.24 -8.05
CA SER A 147 5.92 -31.64 -8.89
C SER A 147 6.32 -30.57 -9.91
N ILE A 148 5.52 -29.51 -10.06
CA ILE A 148 5.80 -28.39 -10.96
C ILE A 148 7.10 -27.71 -10.54
N ASP A 149 7.91 -27.39 -11.54
CA ASP A 149 9.14 -26.62 -11.41
C ASP A 149 8.87 -25.13 -11.69
N LEU A 150 9.28 -24.27 -10.76
CA LEU A 150 9.14 -22.82 -10.86
C LEU A 150 10.40 -22.15 -11.44
N ASP A 151 11.42 -22.91 -11.84
CA ASP A 151 12.66 -22.38 -12.43
C ASP A 151 12.61 -22.28 -13.96
N GLY A 152 11.85 -23.14 -14.63
CA GLY A 152 11.75 -23.20 -16.10
C GLY A 152 10.33 -23.07 -16.68
N GLY A 153 9.30 -22.93 -15.85
CA GLY A 153 7.90 -22.84 -16.27
C GLY A 153 7.28 -24.15 -16.78
N ALA A 154 8.09 -25.18 -17.05
CA ALA A 154 7.63 -26.44 -17.59
C ALA A 154 6.72 -27.21 -16.60
N VAL A 155 5.47 -27.43 -17.00
CA VAL A 155 4.52 -28.25 -16.24
C VAL A 155 4.68 -29.73 -16.60
N ALA A 156 5.47 -30.45 -15.82
CA ALA A 156 5.51 -31.91 -15.92
C ALA A 156 4.10 -32.51 -15.71
N LYS A 157 3.71 -33.48 -16.55
CA LYS A 157 2.38 -34.12 -16.52
C LYS A 157 1.20 -33.13 -16.66
N GLN A 158 1.36 -32.06 -17.45
CA GLN A 158 0.31 -31.09 -17.77
C GLN A 158 -1.03 -31.77 -18.14
N ALA A 159 -1.00 -32.80 -18.98
CA ALA A 159 -2.20 -33.53 -19.40
C ALA A 159 -2.97 -34.15 -18.21
N ASP A 160 -2.28 -34.69 -17.20
CA ASP A 160 -2.91 -35.27 -16.01
C ASP A 160 -3.55 -34.17 -15.14
N ILE A 161 -2.88 -33.03 -14.98
CA ILE A 161 -3.37 -31.89 -14.20
C ILE A 161 -4.62 -31.29 -14.87
N VAL A 162 -4.58 -31.08 -16.18
CA VAL A 162 -5.71 -30.58 -16.97
C VAL A 162 -6.89 -31.57 -16.93
N ALA A 163 -6.62 -32.88 -16.98
CA ALA A 163 -7.67 -33.90 -16.86
C ALA A 163 -8.39 -33.84 -15.51
N VAL A 164 -7.66 -33.65 -14.41
CA VAL A 164 -8.27 -33.48 -13.07
C VAL A 164 -9.07 -32.17 -12.98
N LEU A 165 -8.56 -31.07 -13.53
CA LEU A 165 -9.28 -29.79 -13.56
C LEU A 165 -10.59 -29.90 -14.36
N ALA A 166 -10.54 -30.55 -15.53
CA ALA A 166 -11.73 -30.80 -16.35
C ALA A 166 -12.76 -31.68 -15.61
N PHE A 167 -12.31 -32.71 -14.88
CA PHE A 167 -13.18 -33.54 -14.05
C PHE A 167 -13.93 -32.73 -12.99
N PHE A 168 -13.24 -31.89 -12.22
CA PHE A 168 -13.89 -31.05 -11.20
C PHE A 168 -14.75 -29.93 -11.80
N SER A 169 -14.39 -29.42 -12.97
CA SER A 169 -15.21 -28.46 -13.74
C SER A 169 -16.55 -29.09 -14.14
N ASN A 170 -16.53 -30.28 -14.73
CA ASN A 170 -17.73 -31.00 -15.15
C ASN A 170 -18.68 -31.34 -13.99
N LYS A 171 -18.13 -31.56 -12.79
CA LYS A 171 -18.91 -31.80 -11.56
C LYS A 171 -19.48 -30.51 -10.93
N GLY A 172 -19.08 -29.33 -11.40
CA GLY A 172 -19.43 -28.04 -10.79
C GLY A 172 -18.75 -27.80 -9.43
N ASN A 173 -17.65 -28.53 -9.12
CA ASN A 173 -16.91 -28.42 -7.86
C ASN A 173 -15.45 -27.98 -8.09
N LEU A 174 -15.26 -27.00 -8.96
CA LEU A 174 -13.93 -26.49 -9.32
C LEU A 174 -13.18 -25.86 -8.13
N ARG A 175 -13.92 -25.35 -7.13
CA ARG A 175 -13.36 -24.74 -5.91
C ARG A 175 -12.40 -25.67 -5.17
N MET A 176 -12.75 -26.95 -5.03
CA MET A 176 -11.91 -27.91 -4.30
C MET A 176 -10.56 -28.13 -5.00
N ALA A 177 -10.56 -28.20 -6.33
CA ALA A 177 -9.34 -28.31 -7.13
C ALA A 177 -8.49 -27.04 -7.02
N HIS A 178 -9.11 -25.86 -7.14
CA HIS A 178 -8.41 -24.58 -6.99
C HIS A 178 -7.77 -24.43 -5.59
N GLU A 179 -8.51 -24.72 -4.51
CA GLU A 179 -7.96 -24.64 -3.14
C GLU A 179 -6.78 -25.60 -2.92
N ALA A 180 -6.81 -26.80 -3.51
CA ALA A 180 -5.69 -27.74 -3.44
C ALA A 180 -4.48 -27.23 -4.23
N MET A 181 -4.72 -26.66 -5.42
CA MET A 181 -3.69 -26.06 -6.28
C MET A 181 -3.02 -24.85 -5.60
N GLU A 182 -3.82 -23.94 -5.04
CA GLU A 182 -3.36 -22.76 -4.30
C GLU A 182 -2.41 -23.15 -3.17
N LYS A 183 -2.81 -24.12 -2.34
CA LYS A 183 -1.98 -24.61 -1.21
C LYS A 183 -0.69 -25.27 -1.69
N ALA A 184 -0.73 -26.03 -2.79
CA ALA A 184 0.45 -26.68 -3.35
C ALA A 184 1.44 -25.65 -3.92
N LEU A 185 0.96 -24.68 -4.67
CA LEU A 185 1.77 -23.60 -5.24
C LEU A 185 2.36 -22.68 -4.17
N ALA A 186 1.58 -22.31 -3.14
CA ALA A 186 2.10 -21.54 -2.00
C ALA A 186 3.22 -22.29 -1.25
N ARG A 187 3.09 -23.62 -1.09
CA ARG A 187 4.16 -24.47 -0.52
C ARG A 187 5.38 -24.53 -1.43
N LYS A 188 5.21 -24.48 -2.75
CA LYS A 188 6.33 -24.42 -3.69
C LYS A 188 7.10 -23.11 -3.58
N LEU A 189 6.40 -21.99 -3.54
CA LEU A 189 7.02 -20.68 -3.25
C LEU A 189 7.78 -20.71 -1.93
N THR A 190 7.16 -21.30 -0.89
CA THR A 190 7.76 -21.50 0.44
C THR A 190 9.10 -22.25 0.40
N VAL A 191 9.22 -23.29 -0.42
CA VAL A 191 10.47 -24.06 -0.57
C VAL A 191 11.49 -23.29 -1.41
N LYS A 192 11.07 -22.72 -2.55
CA LYS A 192 11.94 -21.96 -3.46
C LYS A 192 12.59 -20.76 -2.79
N MET A 193 11.81 -20.03 -1.98
CA MET A 193 12.27 -18.80 -1.35
C MET A 193 13.02 -19.01 -0.02
N ALA A 194 12.88 -20.18 0.61
CA ALA A 194 13.49 -20.46 1.92
C ALA A 194 15.00 -20.14 2.02
N PRO A 195 15.85 -20.41 1.00
CA PRO A 195 17.28 -20.11 1.06
C PRO A 195 17.60 -18.62 1.18
N PHE A 196 16.70 -17.73 0.73
CA PHE A 196 16.92 -16.28 0.72
C PHE A 196 16.42 -15.59 1.99
N GLU A 197 15.62 -16.27 2.82
CA GLU A 197 14.94 -15.64 3.96
C GLU A 197 15.87 -15.29 5.13
N GLU A 198 16.91 -16.10 5.37
CA GLU A 198 17.84 -15.84 6.49
C GLU A 198 18.58 -14.52 6.29
N ALA A 199 18.92 -14.18 5.05
CA ALA A 199 19.59 -12.95 4.67
C ALA A 199 18.70 -11.70 4.82
N CYS A 200 17.38 -11.87 4.93
CA CYS A 200 16.43 -10.78 5.16
C CYS A 200 16.34 -10.37 6.64
N ASN A 201 17.01 -11.06 7.57
CA ASN A 201 16.95 -10.67 8.97
C ASN A 201 17.69 -9.36 9.22
N PHE A 202 17.18 -8.57 10.17
CA PHE A 202 17.83 -7.32 10.57
C PHE A 202 19.22 -7.60 11.17
N GLN A 203 20.27 -7.15 10.49
CA GLN A 203 21.63 -7.31 10.98
C GLN A 203 22.08 -6.06 11.73
N LYS A 204 22.49 -6.22 12.99
CA LYS A 204 23.10 -5.15 13.77
C LYS A 204 24.46 -4.81 13.18
N ARG A 205 24.65 -3.56 12.77
CA ARG A 205 25.92 -3.06 12.20
C ARG A 205 26.80 -2.43 13.27
N ALA A 206 28.11 -2.55 13.09
CA ALA A 206 29.08 -1.84 13.92
C ALA A 206 29.05 -0.34 13.59
N ALA A 207 29.34 0.51 14.59
CA ALA A 207 29.24 1.96 14.45
C ALA A 207 30.15 2.56 13.36
N ASN A 208 31.22 1.85 12.99
CA ASN A 208 32.18 2.25 11.95
C ASN A 208 31.83 1.74 10.54
N MET A 209 30.75 0.97 10.38
CA MET A 209 30.35 0.40 9.09
C MET A 209 29.00 0.99 8.67
N PRO A 210 28.99 2.10 7.89
CA PRO A 210 27.76 2.73 7.45
C PRO A 210 26.95 1.77 6.57
N TYR A 211 25.63 1.97 6.53
CA TYR A 211 24.77 1.20 5.63
C TYR A 211 25.05 1.55 4.17
N GLU A 212 25.18 0.52 3.34
CA GLU A 212 25.24 0.63 1.89
C GLU A 212 23.94 0.08 1.30
N ARG A 213 23.34 0.78 0.35
CA ARG A 213 22.09 0.36 -0.29
C ARG A 213 22.25 -1.03 -0.92
N GLY A 214 21.26 -1.89 -0.73
CA GLY A 214 21.29 -3.28 -1.20
C GLY A 214 22.19 -4.21 -0.41
N SER A 215 22.80 -3.76 0.69
CA SER A 215 23.63 -4.63 1.53
C SER A 215 22.81 -5.46 2.53
N ASN A 216 21.48 -5.41 2.47
CA ASN A 216 20.59 -6.36 3.13
C ASN A 216 20.15 -7.45 2.12
N GLY A 217 19.70 -8.61 2.60
CA GLY A 217 19.22 -9.69 1.71
C GLY A 217 17.86 -9.42 1.06
N VAL A 218 17.18 -8.31 1.38
CA VAL A 218 15.80 -8.04 0.95
C VAL A 218 15.73 -7.77 -0.55
N ALA A 219 16.70 -7.04 -1.11
CA ALA A 219 16.73 -6.78 -2.55
C ALA A 219 16.82 -8.07 -3.38
N GLN A 220 17.72 -8.98 -3.00
CA GLN A 220 17.85 -10.29 -3.65
C GLN A 220 16.60 -11.14 -3.45
N TYR A 221 16.04 -11.15 -2.24
CA TYR A 221 14.79 -11.87 -1.94
C TYR A 221 13.62 -11.36 -2.78
N VAL A 222 13.48 -10.04 -2.96
CA VAL A 222 12.42 -9.43 -3.79
C VAL A 222 12.61 -9.79 -5.27
N ASP A 223 13.83 -9.74 -5.79
CA ASP A 223 14.12 -10.13 -7.18
C ASP A 223 13.74 -11.60 -7.44
N GLU A 224 14.14 -12.51 -6.55
CA GLU A 224 13.80 -13.93 -6.67
C GLU A 224 12.31 -14.21 -6.49
N LEU A 225 11.63 -13.48 -5.59
CA LEU A 225 10.18 -13.60 -5.42
C LEU A 225 9.42 -13.09 -6.64
N ASN A 226 9.89 -12.00 -7.26
CA ASN A 226 9.32 -11.48 -8.51
C ASN A 226 9.47 -12.48 -9.65
N LYS A 227 10.64 -13.12 -9.79
CA LYS A 227 10.85 -14.21 -10.77
C LYS A 227 9.93 -15.39 -10.50
N ALA A 228 9.80 -15.81 -9.23
CA ALA A 228 8.93 -16.92 -8.83
C ALA A 228 7.45 -16.63 -9.11
N ALA A 229 6.98 -15.40 -8.85
CA ALA A 229 5.62 -14.97 -9.15
C ALA A 229 5.35 -14.94 -10.66
N SER A 230 6.31 -14.46 -11.47
CA SER A 230 6.22 -14.50 -12.92
C SER A 230 6.19 -15.93 -13.47
N ALA A 231 7.01 -16.84 -12.94
CA ALA A 231 6.97 -18.25 -13.31
C ALA A 231 5.61 -18.89 -12.95
N LEU A 232 5.05 -18.55 -11.78
CA LEU A 232 3.74 -19.04 -11.36
C LEU A 232 2.62 -18.56 -12.28
N TYR A 233 2.70 -17.32 -12.77
CA TYR A 233 1.77 -16.81 -13.78
C TYR A 233 1.86 -17.61 -15.09
N GLN A 234 3.07 -17.92 -15.56
CA GLN A 234 3.26 -18.76 -16.76
C GLN A 234 2.67 -20.17 -16.57
N VAL A 235 2.92 -20.81 -15.43
CA VAL A 235 2.30 -22.10 -15.06
C VAL A 235 0.77 -22.01 -15.08
N SER A 236 0.21 -20.92 -14.55
CA SER A 236 -1.24 -20.68 -14.57
C SER A 236 -1.78 -20.54 -15.99
N ALA A 237 -1.03 -19.92 -16.90
CA ALA A 237 -1.39 -19.81 -18.31
C ALA A 237 -1.34 -21.18 -19.03
N GLU A 238 -0.29 -21.96 -18.83
CA GLU A 238 -0.17 -23.32 -19.39
C GLU A 238 -1.28 -24.26 -18.94
N LEU A 239 -1.75 -24.08 -17.71
CA LEU A 239 -2.85 -24.87 -17.13
C LEU A 239 -4.25 -24.30 -17.45
N SER A 240 -4.33 -23.23 -18.25
CA SER A 240 -5.58 -22.53 -18.59
C SER A 240 -6.36 -22.05 -17.35
N VAL A 241 -5.64 -21.64 -16.30
CA VAL A 241 -6.19 -21.10 -15.05
C VAL A 241 -5.73 -19.65 -14.78
N SER A 242 -5.18 -18.96 -15.79
CA SER A 242 -4.71 -17.56 -15.67
C SER A 242 -5.80 -16.58 -15.27
N ASP A 243 -7.05 -16.82 -15.71
CA ASP A 243 -8.20 -15.96 -15.40
C ASP A 243 -8.82 -16.26 -14.03
N THR A 244 -8.27 -17.24 -13.30
CA THR A 244 -8.76 -17.67 -11.99
C THR A 244 -7.94 -17.03 -10.87
N PRO A 245 -8.46 -16.97 -9.63
CA PRO A 245 -7.71 -16.39 -8.51
C PRO A 245 -6.58 -17.30 -7.97
N VAL A 246 -6.32 -18.46 -8.59
CA VAL A 246 -5.36 -19.46 -8.06
C VAL A 246 -3.96 -18.84 -7.86
N ALA A 247 -3.44 -18.13 -8.86
CA ALA A 247 -2.13 -17.50 -8.77
C ALA A 247 -2.07 -16.42 -7.69
N ARG A 248 -3.08 -15.56 -7.69
CA ARG A 248 -3.25 -14.47 -6.72
C ARG A 248 -3.33 -15.00 -5.30
N ASN A 249 -4.12 -16.04 -5.06
CA ASN A 249 -4.36 -16.63 -3.74
C ASN A 249 -3.13 -17.39 -3.24
N ALA A 250 -2.42 -18.11 -4.12
CA ALA A 250 -1.16 -18.77 -3.75
C ALA A 250 -0.09 -17.76 -3.31
N VAL A 251 0.05 -16.64 -4.03
CA VAL A 251 0.95 -15.56 -3.67
C VAL A 251 0.49 -14.86 -2.38
N ALA A 252 -0.79 -14.53 -2.24
CA ALA A 252 -1.32 -13.89 -1.03
C ALA A 252 -1.10 -14.77 0.22
N GLN A 253 -1.34 -16.08 0.11
CA GLN A 253 -1.04 -17.04 1.18
C GLN A 253 0.46 -17.07 1.50
N TYR A 254 1.34 -16.98 0.50
CA TYR A 254 2.78 -16.92 0.72
C TYR A 254 3.18 -15.61 1.45
N LEU A 255 2.64 -14.47 1.04
CA LEU A 255 2.87 -13.17 1.68
C LEU A 255 2.49 -13.20 3.17
N ASP A 256 1.27 -13.68 3.49
CA ASP A 256 0.78 -13.75 4.86
C ASP A 256 1.59 -14.69 5.76
N ASN A 257 2.24 -15.72 5.20
CA ASN A 257 2.99 -16.70 6.00
C ASN A 257 4.48 -16.37 6.11
N ARG A 258 5.12 -15.90 5.04
CA ARG A 258 6.58 -15.71 4.98
C ARG A 258 6.99 -14.25 5.01
N VAL A 259 6.44 -13.42 4.12
CA VAL A 259 6.76 -11.98 4.09
C VAL A 259 6.32 -11.30 5.38
N ALA A 260 5.10 -11.59 5.87
CA ALA A 260 4.62 -11.05 7.15
C ALA A 260 5.55 -11.41 8.33
N LYS A 261 6.11 -12.63 8.34
CA LYS A 261 7.08 -13.04 9.37
C LYS A 261 8.36 -12.22 9.30
N ILE A 262 8.90 -11.99 8.10
CA ILE A 262 10.10 -11.16 7.89
C ILE A 262 9.82 -9.73 8.37
N LEU A 263 8.71 -9.12 7.93
CA LEU A 263 8.30 -7.78 8.35
C LEU A 263 8.12 -7.71 9.88
N GLY A 264 7.51 -8.73 10.49
CA GLY A 264 7.36 -8.82 11.93
C GLY A 264 8.69 -8.82 12.69
N LEU A 265 9.73 -9.46 12.15
CA LEU A 265 11.08 -9.41 12.73
C LEU A 265 11.70 -8.00 12.65
N TYR A 266 11.50 -7.30 11.52
CA TYR A 266 11.91 -5.89 11.38
C TYR A 266 11.21 -5.00 12.41
N CYS A 267 9.88 -5.09 12.48
CA CYS A 267 9.08 -4.29 13.41
C CYS A 267 9.51 -4.54 14.87
N ASN A 268 9.61 -5.80 15.29
CA ASN A 268 9.99 -6.14 16.66
C ASN A 268 11.41 -5.65 16.99
N PHE A 269 12.34 -5.73 16.04
CA PHE A 269 13.70 -5.21 16.23
C PHE A 269 13.69 -3.68 16.41
N LEU A 270 12.97 -2.96 15.55
CA LEU A 270 12.92 -1.49 15.58
C LEU A 270 12.16 -0.96 16.80
N GLU A 271 11.09 -1.63 17.24
CA GLU A 271 10.38 -1.30 18.48
C GLU A 271 11.29 -1.46 19.70
N SER A 272 12.17 -2.48 19.70
CA SER A 272 13.07 -2.76 20.82
C SER A 272 14.32 -1.88 20.86
N ASN A 273 14.85 -1.49 19.69
CA ASN A 273 16.14 -0.79 19.57
C ASN A 273 16.01 0.69 19.15
N GLY A 274 14.82 1.12 18.74
CA GLY A 274 14.60 2.42 18.12
C GLY A 274 15.02 2.49 16.66
N VAL A 275 14.69 3.61 16.02
CA VAL A 275 14.97 3.86 14.59
C VAL A 275 16.28 4.62 14.35
N THR A 276 16.88 5.17 15.41
CA THR A 276 18.10 5.98 15.35
C THR A 276 19.26 5.19 14.75
N GLY A 277 19.84 5.71 13.67
CA GLY A 277 20.95 5.08 12.95
C GLY A 277 20.56 3.88 12.07
N GLN A 278 19.27 3.56 11.97
CA GLN A 278 18.73 2.50 11.11
C GLN A 278 17.97 3.05 9.90
N ASP A 279 18.04 4.36 9.67
CA ASP A 279 17.29 5.08 8.66
C ASP A 279 17.46 4.53 7.24
N LEU A 280 18.69 4.35 6.79
CA LEU A 280 18.94 3.89 5.41
C LEU A 280 18.51 2.43 5.18
N VAL A 281 18.62 1.54 6.20
CA VAL A 281 18.07 0.17 6.13
C VAL A 281 16.57 0.21 5.96
N ILE A 282 15.88 0.99 6.79
CA ILE A 282 14.42 1.07 6.79
C ILE A 282 13.92 1.57 5.43
N LEU A 283 14.52 2.64 4.90
CA LEU A 283 14.18 3.17 3.58
C LEU A 283 14.44 2.16 2.45
N ASP A 284 15.56 1.44 2.51
CA ASP A 284 15.88 0.42 1.50
C ASP A 284 14.87 -0.74 1.53
N VAL A 285 14.46 -1.20 2.71
CA VAL A 285 13.43 -2.24 2.85
C VAL A 285 12.09 -1.74 2.28
N LEU A 286 11.69 -0.50 2.59
CA LEU A 286 10.46 0.08 2.06
C LEU A 286 10.48 0.25 0.53
N ASP A 287 11.61 0.68 -0.05
CA ASP A 287 11.79 0.75 -1.51
C ASP A 287 11.59 -0.63 -2.15
N ASN A 288 12.24 -1.67 -1.59
CA ASN A 288 12.13 -3.04 -2.11
C ASN A 288 10.71 -3.62 -1.95
N LEU A 289 10.01 -3.29 -0.86
CA LEU A 289 8.61 -3.69 -0.68
C LEU A 289 7.68 -2.99 -1.68
N ALA A 290 7.92 -1.72 -2.01
CA ALA A 290 7.17 -1.03 -3.04
C ALA A 290 7.40 -1.62 -4.44
N ILE A 291 8.65 -2.02 -4.75
CA ILE A 291 9.00 -2.73 -6.00
C ILE A 291 8.27 -4.08 -6.06
N LEU A 292 8.26 -4.83 -4.96
CA LEU A 292 7.54 -6.10 -4.86
C LEU A 292 6.04 -5.90 -5.09
N ASP A 293 5.42 -4.93 -4.39
CA ASP A 293 3.99 -4.66 -4.47
C ASP A 293 3.54 -4.28 -5.89
N ASP A 294 4.29 -3.41 -6.56
CA ASP A 294 4.02 -3.00 -7.95
C ASP A 294 4.14 -4.17 -8.93
N HIS A 295 5.19 -5.00 -8.81
CA HIS A 295 5.38 -6.16 -9.68
C HIS A 295 4.29 -7.21 -9.51
N LEU A 296 3.97 -7.57 -8.25
CA LEU A 296 2.90 -8.52 -7.96
C LEU A 296 1.54 -8.02 -8.47
N GLY A 297 1.29 -6.71 -8.35
CA GLY A 297 0.07 -6.08 -8.83
C GLY A 297 -0.09 -6.22 -10.34
N LYS A 298 1.00 -6.05 -11.09
CA LYS A 298 1.02 -6.15 -12.56
C LYS A 298 0.95 -7.59 -13.08
N VAL A 299 1.64 -8.53 -12.41
CA VAL A 299 1.84 -9.89 -12.96
C VAL A 299 0.76 -10.87 -12.51
N VAL A 300 0.42 -10.89 -11.22
CA VAL A 300 -0.51 -11.88 -10.64
C VAL A 300 -1.77 -11.24 -10.05
N ASN A 301 -1.98 -9.93 -10.27
CA ASN A 301 -3.08 -9.16 -9.71
C ASN A 301 -3.19 -9.32 -8.17
N CYS A 302 -2.03 -9.35 -7.51
CA CYS A 302 -1.90 -9.46 -6.05
C CYS A 302 -1.10 -8.27 -5.53
N ASN A 303 -1.46 -7.74 -4.37
CA ASN A 303 -0.67 -6.72 -3.69
C ASN A 303 -0.67 -7.03 -2.18
N LEU A 304 0.18 -6.34 -1.42
CA LEU A 304 0.25 -6.42 0.02
C LEU A 304 -1.13 -6.19 0.63
N GLY A 305 -1.91 -5.23 0.11
CA GLY A 305 -3.27 -4.93 0.58
C GLY A 305 -4.28 -6.08 0.45
N VAL A 306 -4.07 -7.04 -0.45
CA VAL A 306 -4.88 -8.27 -0.54
C VAL A 306 -4.59 -9.22 0.63
N SER A 307 -3.38 -9.18 1.18
CA SER A 307 -2.86 -10.11 2.18
C SER A 307 -2.99 -9.50 3.58
N LYS A 308 -3.92 -10.00 4.39
CA LYS A 308 -4.34 -9.32 5.63
C LYS A 308 -3.21 -9.20 6.65
N VAL A 309 -2.44 -10.26 6.83
CA VAL A 309 -1.38 -10.34 7.84
C VAL A 309 -0.16 -9.55 7.36
N ALA A 310 0.24 -9.74 6.10
CA ALA A 310 1.36 -9.02 5.51
C ALA A 310 1.10 -7.50 5.46
N PHE A 311 -0.13 -7.08 5.11
CA PHE A 311 -0.52 -5.68 5.11
C PHE A 311 -0.47 -5.06 6.51
N SER A 312 -0.92 -5.80 7.53
CA SER A 312 -0.85 -5.36 8.93
C SER A 312 0.59 -5.11 9.36
N GLU A 313 1.50 -6.04 9.05
CA GLU A 313 2.92 -5.91 9.38
C GLU A 313 3.62 -4.80 8.57
N TYR A 314 3.26 -4.64 7.29
CA TYR A 314 3.73 -3.54 6.46
C TYR A 314 3.30 -2.18 7.03
N THR A 315 2.03 -2.05 7.40
CA THR A 315 1.49 -0.82 8.02
C THR A 315 2.18 -0.54 9.36
N ARG A 316 2.44 -1.59 10.16
CA ARG A 316 3.22 -1.47 11.41
C ARG A 316 4.64 -0.95 11.13
N LEU A 317 5.33 -1.50 10.14
CA LEU A 317 6.66 -1.06 9.73
C LEU A 317 6.64 0.40 9.27
N LEU A 318 5.65 0.79 8.46
CA LEU A 318 5.50 2.15 7.97
C LEU A 318 5.30 3.16 9.12
N ASN A 319 4.44 2.83 10.09
CA ASN A 319 4.21 3.66 11.27
C ASN A 319 5.49 3.85 12.11
N ILE A 320 6.29 2.79 12.28
CA ILE A 320 7.59 2.88 12.96
C ILE A 320 8.54 3.76 12.14
N ALA A 321 8.59 3.56 10.82
CA ALA A 321 9.44 4.30 9.91
C ALA A 321 9.10 5.80 9.84
N GLN A 322 7.83 6.18 10.01
CA GLN A 322 7.42 7.59 10.11
C GLN A 322 8.08 8.32 11.29
N GLY A 323 8.47 7.59 12.34
CA GLY A 323 9.28 8.13 13.45
C GLY A 323 10.65 8.68 13.02
N LEU A 324 11.18 8.25 11.87
CA LEU A 324 12.40 8.80 11.29
C LEU A 324 12.30 10.29 10.99
N LEU A 325 11.11 10.78 10.63
CA LEU A 325 10.92 12.19 10.27
C LEU A 325 11.24 13.11 11.46
N SER A 326 10.76 12.77 12.65
CA SER A 326 11.07 13.49 13.88
C SER A 326 12.52 13.27 14.32
N GLU A 327 13.07 12.07 14.11
CA GLU A 327 14.44 11.74 14.50
C GLU A 327 15.47 12.52 13.67
N TRP A 328 15.25 12.67 12.37
CA TRP A 328 16.13 13.47 11.52
C TRP A 328 16.11 14.95 11.88
N VAL A 329 14.95 15.50 12.28
CA VAL A 329 14.88 16.89 12.75
C VAL A 329 15.69 17.07 14.04
N ARG A 330 15.53 16.16 15.03
CA ARG A 330 16.35 16.17 16.25
C ARG A 330 17.84 15.99 15.96
N TYR A 331 18.16 15.15 14.97
CA TYR A 331 19.54 14.97 14.53
C TYR A 331 20.13 16.31 14.08
N VAL A 332 19.43 17.08 13.24
CA VAL A 332 19.91 18.40 12.80
C VAL A 332 20.14 19.33 14.00
N GLU A 333 19.17 19.44 14.93
CA GLU A 333 19.33 20.25 16.15
C GLU A 333 20.58 19.84 16.93
N SER A 334 20.72 18.53 17.19
CA SER A 334 21.82 17.99 17.99
C SER A 334 23.20 18.26 17.38
N ARG A 335 23.31 18.24 16.04
CA ARG A 335 24.58 18.55 15.35
C ARG A 335 24.96 20.02 15.49
N VAL A 336 24.00 20.94 15.45
CA VAL A 336 24.26 22.36 15.66
C VAL A 336 24.58 22.66 17.12
N LEU A 337 23.86 22.04 18.08
CA LEU A 337 24.11 22.19 19.51
C LEU A 337 25.45 21.59 19.97
N ALA A 338 25.94 20.55 19.27
CA ALA A 338 27.24 19.94 19.53
C ALA A 338 28.43 20.86 19.16
N LEU A 339 28.20 21.94 18.40
CA LEU A 339 29.25 22.92 18.11
C LEU A 339 29.60 23.71 19.36
N GLU A 340 30.88 23.69 19.73
CA GLU A 340 31.41 24.54 20.80
C GLU A 340 31.22 26.03 20.45
N LYS A 341 31.56 26.42 19.22
CA LYS A 341 31.40 27.78 18.70
C LYS A 341 31.10 27.79 17.20
N CYS A 342 30.26 28.71 16.76
CA CYS A 342 30.00 28.97 15.34
C CYS A 342 31.07 29.90 14.77
N THR A 343 31.90 29.39 13.86
CA THR A 343 32.99 30.12 13.22
C THR A 343 32.92 29.95 11.70
N ASP A 344 33.76 30.66 10.96
CA ASP A 344 33.84 30.51 9.49
C ASP A 344 34.34 29.11 9.03
N GLN A 345 34.83 28.29 9.97
CA GLN A 345 35.25 26.91 9.73
C GLN A 345 34.22 25.89 10.23
N SER A 346 33.67 26.06 11.44
CA SER A 346 32.78 25.05 12.02
C SER A 346 31.38 25.03 11.38
N ILE A 347 30.88 26.18 10.91
CA ILE A 347 29.58 26.26 10.23
C ILE A 347 29.56 25.44 8.93
N PRO A 348 30.50 25.63 7.97
CA PRO A 348 30.46 24.84 6.74
C PRO A 348 30.65 23.34 7.00
N GLU A 349 31.42 22.93 8.01
CA GLU A 349 31.56 21.52 8.39
C GLU A 349 30.22 20.89 8.80
N VAL A 350 29.48 21.51 9.73
CA VAL A 350 28.17 20.99 10.16
C VAL A 350 27.15 21.04 9.02
N VAL A 351 27.19 22.08 8.18
CA VAL A 351 26.29 22.20 7.03
C VAL A 351 26.54 21.08 6.04
N VAL A 352 27.81 20.82 5.67
CA VAL A 352 28.17 19.74 4.75
C VAL A 352 27.81 18.38 5.34
N GLU A 353 28.05 18.15 6.63
CA GLU A 353 27.67 16.91 7.32
C GLU A 353 26.16 16.65 7.24
N VAL A 354 25.34 17.64 7.63
CA VAL A 354 23.88 17.52 7.62
C VAL A 354 23.34 17.38 6.20
N LEU A 355 23.81 18.21 5.26
CA LEU A 355 23.35 18.14 3.86
C LEU A 355 23.76 16.84 3.18
N SER A 356 24.91 16.25 3.53
CA SER A 356 25.32 14.93 3.05
C SER A 356 24.33 13.86 3.48
N ARG A 357 23.85 13.92 4.73
CA ARG A 357 22.81 13.01 5.23
C ARG A 357 21.46 13.24 4.54
N ILE A 358 21.01 14.49 4.43
CA ILE A 358 19.76 14.86 3.74
C ILE A 358 19.79 14.36 2.29
N ARG A 359 20.92 14.55 1.60
CA ARG A 359 21.12 14.05 0.23
C ARG A 359 20.94 12.54 0.15
N ARG A 360 21.59 11.78 1.03
CA ARG A 360 21.47 10.30 1.05
C ARG A 360 20.04 9.84 1.28
N ILE A 361 19.32 10.46 2.21
CA ILE A 361 17.90 10.17 2.44
C ILE A 361 17.06 10.51 1.19
N ALA A 362 17.37 11.64 0.53
CA ALA A 362 16.71 12.07 -0.69
C ALA A 362 16.99 11.17 -1.92
N GLU A 363 17.82 10.14 -1.83
CA GLU A 363 18.00 9.13 -2.89
C GLU A 363 16.96 8.00 -2.84
N TYR A 364 16.21 7.85 -1.74
CA TYR A 364 15.23 6.78 -1.55
C TYR A 364 13.80 7.24 -1.86
N ASP A 365 13.05 6.50 -2.68
CA ASP A 365 11.69 6.88 -3.08
C ASP A 365 10.68 6.65 -1.95
N SER A 366 10.97 5.73 -1.03
CA SER A 366 10.22 5.43 0.19
C SER A 366 10.06 6.61 1.14
N VAL A 367 10.85 7.69 1.01
CA VAL A 367 10.59 8.95 1.73
C VAL A 367 9.19 9.47 1.42
N SER A 368 8.66 9.22 0.22
CA SER A 368 7.28 9.57 -0.15
C SER A 368 6.22 8.74 0.57
N LEU A 369 6.53 7.48 0.94
CA LEU A 369 5.67 6.60 1.71
C LEU A 369 5.55 7.10 3.15
N LEU A 370 6.63 7.65 3.72
CA LEU A 370 6.60 8.23 5.07
C LEU A 370 5.65 9.43 5.19
N MET A 371 5.31 10.08 4.08
CA MET A 371 4.38 11.22 4.05
C MET A 371 2.91 10.79 3.98
N GLU A 372 2.62 9.49 3.89
CA GLU A 372 1.26 8.95 3.92
C GLU A 372 0.58 9.30 5.25
N ASP A 373 -0.65 9.81 5.18
CA ASP A 373 -1.44 10.27 6.33
C ASP A 373 -0.82 11.37 7.22
N MET A 374 0.34 11.91 6.84
CA MET A 374 1.00 13.00 7.54
C MET A 374 0.33 14.35 7.25
N LYS A 375 0.34 15.22 8.27
CA LYS A 375 -0.09 16.62 8.17
C LYS A 375 1.14 17.51 8.04
N LEU A 376 1.00 18.65 7.38
CA LEU A 376 2.10 19.59 7.26
C LEU A 376 2.62 20.00 8.64
N GLY A 377 3.94 19.85 8.85
CA GLY A 377 4.61 20.24 10.08
C GLY A 377 4.44 19.27 11.26
N SER A 378 3.71 18.15 11.13
CA SER A 378 3.54 17.22 12.26
C SER A 378 4.86 16.57 12.70
N TRP A 379 5.85 16.50 11.82
CA TRP A 379 7.22 16.05 12.13
C TRP A 379 8.00 16.99 13.04
N LEU A 380 7.54 18.24 13.22
CA LEU A 380 8.16 19.24 14.10
C LEU A 380 7.62 19.22 15.53
N ASP A 381 6.53 18.48 15.79
CA ASP A 381 5.97 18.32 17.14
C ASP A 381 6.78 17.30 17.94
N VAL A 382 7.97 17.72 18.37
CA VAL A 382 8.88 16.92 19.19
C VAL A 382 9.04 17.53 20.58
N LYS A 383 9.39 16.68 21.55
CA LYS A 383 9.65 17.09 22.93
C LYS A 383 11.11 16.79 23.31
N PRO A 384 11.87 17.77 23.85
CA PRO A 384 11.50 19.18 24.00
C PRO A 384 11.26 19.91 22.66
N PRO A 385 10.52 21.05 22.63
CA PRO A 385 10.28 21.79 21.40
C PRO A 385 11.57 22.31 20.76
N LEU A 386 11.63 22.26 19.43
CA LEU A 386 12.79 22.69 18.64
C LEU A 386 12.97 24.20 18.72
N GLN A 387 14.21 24.65 18.93
CA GLN A 387 14.49 26.06 19.18
C GLN A 387 14.12 26.96 18.01
N PHE A 388 14.37 26.51 16.77
CA PHE A 388 14.15 27.33 15.57
C PHE A 388 12.70 27.77 15.39
N ILE A 389 11.71 26.97 15.83
CA ILE A 389 10.28 27.22 15.60
C ILE A 389 9.89 28.58 16.19
N SER A 390 10.45 28.93 17.34
CA SER A 390 10.18 30.21 18.03
C SER A 390 10.75 31.43 17.28
N VAL A 391 11.73 31.21 16.40
CA VAL A 391 12.46 32.25 15.68
C VAL A 391 11.96 32.38 14.24
N TYR A 392 11.80 31.25 13.55
CA TYR A 392 11.35 31.19 12.18
C TYR A 392 10.88 29.78 11.82
N THR A 393 9.70 29.70 11.23
CA THR A 393 9.24 28.54 10.48
C THR A 393 8.61 29.04 9.19
N SER A 394 8.83 28.33 8.09
CA SER A 394 8.12 28.60 6.84
C SER A 394 6.95 27.63 6.59
N VAL A 395 6.57 26.86 7.61
CA VAL A 395 5.31 26.10 7.66
C VAL A 395 4.13 27.07 7.73
N ILE A 396 3.20 26.94 6.79
CA ILE A 396 1.93 27.66 6.76
C ILE A 396 0.82 26.60 6.85
N PRO A 397 0.17 26.43 8.02
CA PRO A 397 -0.84 25.39 8.20
C PRO A 397 -1.94 25.46 7.14
N GLY A 398 -2.26 24.32 6.51
CA GLY A 398 -3.30 24.22 5.48
C GLY A 398 -2.83 24.53 4.05
N ALA A 399 -1.60 24.99 3.86
CA ALA A 399 -1.04 25.24 2.51
C ALA A 399 -0.95 23.98 1.64
N GLU A 400 -0.97 22.78 2.24
CA GLU A 400 -1.00 21.52 1.50
C GLU A 400 -2.34 21.26 0.78
N GLY A 401 -3.42 21.97 1.15
CA GLY A 401 -4.74 21.81 0.56
C GLY A 401 -4.84 22.30 -0.89
N ASP A 402 -4.03 23.28 -1.26
CA ASP A 402 -3.99 23.87 -2.61
C ASP A 402 -2.97 23.16 -3.53
N ALA A 403 -2.23 22.18 -3.01
CA ALA A 403 -1.17 21.50 -3.75
C ALA A 403 -1.72 20.45 -4.72
N THR A 404 -1.27 20.50 -5.98
CA THR A 404 -1.63 19.52 -7.02
C THR A 404 -1.18 18.10 -6.68
N ASN A 405 -0.02 17.96 -6.01
CA ASN A 405 0.47 16.71 -5.46
C ASN A 405 0.84 16.90 -3.99
N ARG A 406 -0.08 16.52 -3.10
CA ARG A 406 0.09 16.62 -1.64
C ARG A 406 1.35 15.92 -1.15
N LYS A 407 1.65 14.69 -1.60
CA LYS A 407 2.83 13.93 -1.16
C LYS A 407 4.12 14.67 -1.55
N ALA A 408 4.24 15.13 -2.79
CA ALA A 408 5.40 15.91 -3.24
C ALA A 408 5.56 17.24 -2.48
N PHE A 409 4.44 17.93 -2.19
CA PHE A 409 4.44 19.15 -1.39
C PHE A 409 4.93 18.92 0.04
N LEU A 410 4.49 17.83 0.68
CA LEU A 410 4.94 17.47 2.03
C LEU A 410 6.43 17.12 2.06
N ILE A 411 6.94 16.37 1.05
CA ILE A 411 8.38 16.08 0.94
C ILE A 411 9.20 17.36 0.79
N SER A 412 8.80 18.25 -0.13
CA SER A 412 9.44 19.53 -0.36
C SER A 412 9.47 20.38 0.91
N SER A 413 8.35 20.42 1.63
CA SER A 413 8.22 21.14 2.90
C SER A 413 9.09 20.54 3.99
N TYR A 414 9.11 19.22 4.11
CA TYR A 414 9.93 18.49 5.08
C TYR A 414 11.42 18.77 4.90
N ILE A 415 11.94 18.64 3.67
CA ILE A 415 13.35 18.93 3.37
C ILE A 415 13.67 20.39 3.66
N SER A 416 12.75 21.30 3.31
CA SER A 416 12.92 22.73 3.60
C SER A 416 12.92 23.01 5.10
N ASP A 417 12.12 22.29 5.90
CA ASP A 417 12.12 22.41 7.37
C ASP A 417 13.45 21.94 7.97
N LEU A 418 14.09 20.90 7.41
CA LEU A 418 15.43 20.47 7.84
C LEU A 418 16.50 21.54 7.55
N ILE A 419 16.38 22.26 6.44
CA ILE A 419 17.29 23.37 6.09
C ILE A 419 17.02 24.58 6.98
N ASP A 420 15.75 24.90 7.24
CA ASP A 420 15.35 25.95 8.19
C ASP A 420 15.91 25.64 9.58
N GLU A 421 15.71 24.43 10.09
CA GLU A 421 16.21 23.96 11.38
C GLU A 421 17.73 24.12 11.49
N LEU A 422 18.47 23.66 10.48
CA LEU A 422 19.93 23.79 10.44
C LEU A 422 20.37 25.27 10.52
N MET A 423 19.87 26.10 9.61
CA MET A 423 20.40 27.44 9.41
C MET A 423 19.88 28.44 10.44
N VAL A 424 18.66 28.26 10.94
CA VAL A 424 18.09 29.12 11.99
C VAL A 424 18.71 28.80 13.34
N ASN A 425 19.03 27.54 13.66
CA ASN A 425 19.79 27.24 14.87
C ASN A 425 21.22 27.81 14.80
N ILE A 426 21.87 27.79 13.64
CA ILE A 426 23.16 28.49 13.46
C ILE A 426 22.99 30.00 13.73
N GLU A 427 21.92 30.63 13.25
CA GLU A 427 21.62 32.04 13.54
C GLU A 427 21.42 32.29 15.05
N ILE A 428 20.67 31.43 15.74
CA ILE A 428 20.46 31.52 17.19
C ILE A 428 21.80 31.48 17.92
N ARG A 429 22.64 30.49 17.61
CA ARG A 429 23.97 30.31 18.21
C ARG A 429 24.91 31.49 17.92
N LEU A 430 24.84 32.08 16.72
CA LEU A 430 25.61 33.28 16.37
C LEU A 430 25.15 34.51 17.17
N LYS A 431 23.84 34.64 17.42
CA LYS A 431 23.29 35.72 18.26
C LYS A 431 23.69 35.57 19.72
N GLU A 432 23.65 34.36 20.28
CA GLU A 432 24.09 34.08 21.65
C GLU A 432 25.56 34.41 21.88
N GLN A 433 26.42 34.21 20.88
CA GLN A 433 27.84 34.57 20.94
C GLN A 433 28.08 36.10 20.93
N SER A 434 27.04 36.91 20.78
CA SER A 434 27.16 38.35 20.49
C SER A 434 26.97 39.27 21.71
N GLY A 435 27.50 38.93 22.89
CA GLY A 435 27.47 39.78 24.11
C GLY A 435 28.17 41.15 23.99
N ASP A 436 28.60 41.77 25.09
CA ASP A 436 29.12 43.17 25.11
C ASP A 436 30.32 43.48 24.17
N ASN A 437 30.99 42.46 23.62
CA ASN A 437 32.00 42.57 22.54
C ASN A 437 31.67 41.62 21.36
N GLY A 438 30.39 41.50 21.05
CA GLY A 438 29.81 40.48 20.18
C GLY A 438 30.08 40.61 18.68
N LEU A 439 29.78 39.53 17.95
CA LEU A 439 29.86 39.49 16.50
C LEU A 439 28.83 40.47 15.90
N ARG A 440 29.27 41.38 15.02
CA ARG A 440 28.36 42.32 14.35
C ARG A 440 27.28 41.59 13.56
N LYS A 441 26.06 42.16 13.50
CA LYS A 441 24.94 41.60 12.73
C LYS A 441 25.28 41.36 11.26
N SER A 442 26.00 42.29 10.64
CA SER A 442 26.49 42.15 9.26
C SER A 442 27.45 40.97 9.10
N THR A 443 28.29 40.69 10.10
CA THR A 443 29.17 39.52 10.12
C THR A 443 28.40 38.22 10.33
N GLN A 444 27.40 38.21 11.23
CA GLN A 444 26.49 37.07 11.37
C GLN A 444 25.78 36.77 10.05
N GLY A 445 25.24 37.82 9.41
CA GLY A 445 24.58 37.73 8.10
C GLY A 445 25.52 37.22 7.02
N PHE A 446 26.78 37.67 6.98
CA PHE A 446 27.77 37.16 6.03
C PHE A 446 27.98 35.65 6.17
N LEU A 447 28.21 35.16 7.39
CA LEU A 447 28.39 33.72 7.65
C LEU A 447 27.17 32.90 7.22
N LEU A 448 25.97 33.40 7.49
CA LEU A 448 24.72 32.75 7.11
C LEU A 448 24.49 32.76 5.58
N VAL A 449 24.74 33.88 4.90
CA VAL A 449 24.59 33.99 3.44
C VAL A 449 25.61 33.13 2.70
N LYS A 450 26.86 33.10 3.17
CA LYS A 450 27.89 32.22 2.61
C LYS A 450 27.43 30.75 2.63
N ASN A 451 26.90 30.30 3.77
CA ASN A 451 26.49 28.91 3.93
C ASN A 451 25.16 28.58 3.22
N ILE A 452 24.20 29.51 3.12
CA ILE A 452 22.96 29.26 2.36
C ILE A 452 23.23 29.18 0.84
N VAL A 453 24.18 29.96 0.31
CA VAL A 453 24.63 29.86 -1.08
C VAL A 453 25.36 28.54 -1.35
N MET A 454 26.13 28.06 -0.36
CA MET A 454 26.72 26.72 -0.42
C MET A 454 25.63 25.63 -0.45
N ILE A 455 24.57 25.75 0.37
CA ILE A 455 23.43 24.84 0.35
C ILE A 455 22.74 24.86 -1.03
N GLU A 456 22.47 26.04 -1.60
CA GLU A 456 21.93 26.16 -2.97
C GLU A 456 22.79 25.42 -3.99
N THR A 457 24.11 25.57 -3.90
CA THR A 457 25.07 24.90 -4.80
C THR A 457 25.03 23.38 -4.64
N ILE A 458 24.96 22.87 -3.41
CA ILE A 458 24.87 21.43 -3.12
C ILE A 458 23.53 20.87 -3.65
N VAL A 459 22.42 21.56 -3.40
CA VAL A 459 21.09 21.19 -3.87
C VAL A 459 21.06 21.11 -5.40
N ASN A 460 21.55 22.14 -6.10
CA ASN A 460 21.55 22.21 -7.56
C ASN A 460 22.43 21.14 -8.23
N ARG A 461 23.41 20.58 -7.52
CA ARG A 461 24.26 19.48 -7.99
C ARG A 461 23.72 18.10 -7.67
N SER A 462 22.68 18.00 -6.85
CA SER A 462 22.09 16.73 -6.39
C SER A 462 20.71 16.54 -7.02
N GLU A 463 20.60 15.72 -8.06
CA GLU A 463 19.35 15.53 -8.81
C GLU A 463 18.18 15.08 -7.92
N GLY A 464 18.39 14.07 -7.07
CA GLY A 464 17.36 13.56 -6.16
C GLY A 464 16.87 14.60 -5.16
N LEU A 465 17.81 15.37 -4.57
CA LEU A 465 17.48 16.44 -3.63
C LEU A 465 16.80 17.62 -4.34
N TYR A 466 17.30 18.04 -5.49
CA TYR A 466 16.71 19.10 -6.30
C TYR A 466 15.26 18.78 -6.70
N LYS A 467 15.03 17.56 -7.19
CA LYS A 467 13.70 17.09 -7.61
C LYS A 467 12.72 17.04 -6.43
N LYS A 468 13.16 16.55 -5.27
CA LYS A 468 12.31 16.46 -4.06
C LYS A 468 12.06 17.83 -3.42
N LEU A 469 13.03 18.75 -3.49
CA LEU A 469 12.86 20.11 -3.02
C LEU A 469 11.86 20.88 -3.90
N GLY A 470 11.91 20.70 -5.22
CA GLY A 470 10.94 21.26 -6.17
C GLY A 470 10.82 22.79 -6.08
N VAL A 471 9.80 23.36 -6.73
CA VAL A 471 9.61 24.82 -6.79
C VAL A 471 9.36 25.41 -5.40
N VAL A 472 8.50 24.77 -4.60
CA VAL A 472 8.12 25.24 -3.26
C VAL A 472 9.34 25.36 -2.34
N GLY A 473 10.21 24.35 -2.34
CA GLY A 473 11.40 24.37 -1.50
C GLY A 473 12.47 25.34 -2.00
N GLN A 474 12.57 25.56 -3.32
CA GLN A 474 13.42 26.61 -3.90
C GLN A 474 12.95 28.01 -3.46
N GLU A 475 11.65 28.28 -3.47
CA GLU A 475 11.09 29.54 -2.98
C GLU A 475 11.35 29.75 -1.47
N ARG A 476 11.23 28.67 -0.67
CA ARG A 476 11.58 28.69 0.76
C ARG A 476 13.07 29.00 0.97
N LEU A 477 13.94 28.36 0.21
CA LEU A 477 15.38 28.60 0.25
C LEU A 477 15.73 30.05 -0.10
N GLN A 478 15.08 30.62 -1.14
CA GLN A 478 15.23 32.05 -1.47
C GLN A 478 14.72 32.98 -0.35
N ARG A 479 13.61 32.66 0.30
CA ARG A 479 13.10 33.45 1.45
C ARG A 479 14.10 33.45 2.60
N LEU A 480 14.69 32.29 2.91
CA LEU A 480 15.69 32.17 3.96
C LEU A 480 16.98 32.92 3.62
N LYS A 481 17.45 32.81 2.37
CA LYS A 481 18.59 33.59 1.86
C LYS A 481 18.36 35.08 1.94
N ASN A 482 17.18 35.57 1.53
CA ASN A 482 16.81 36.99 1.62
C ASN A 482 16.76 37.48 3.07
N ARG A 483 16.34 36.64 4.02
CA ARG A 483 16.39 36.96 5.45
C ARG A 483 17.82 37.17 5.93
N PHE A 484 18.73 36.27 5.60
CA PHE A 484 20.14 36.40 5.99
C PHE A 484 20.84 37.54 5.26
N LEU A 485 20.49 37.80 4.01
CA LEU A 485 20.96 38.96 3.26
C LEU A 485 20.59 40.27 3.95
N LYS A 486 19.38 40.39 4.52
CA LYS A 486 18.99 41.58 5.30
C LYS A 486 19.89 41.80 6.52
N LEU A 487 20.30 40.73 7.21
CA LEU A 487 21.25 40.82 8.33
C LEU A 487 22.63 41.27 7.85
N PHE A 488 23.10 40.74 6.72
CA PHE A 488 24.37 41.13 6.12
C PHE A 488 24.37 42.62 5.73
N LEU A 489 23.27 43.09 5.15
CA LEU A 489 23.12 44.46 4.69
C LEU A 489 22.83 45.47 5.81
N ASP A 490 22.80 45.08 7.10
CA ASP A 490 22.42 45.96 8.22
C ASP A 490 23.27 47.26 8.27
N ASP A 491 24.60 47.14 8.18
CA ASP A 491 25.50 48.30 8.19
C ASP A 491 25.24 49.23 6.98
N TRP A 492 25.00 48.65 5.81
CA TRP A 492 24.72 49.38 4.57
C TRP A 492 23.33 50.03 4.57
N ASN A 493 22.34 49.34 5.15
CA ASN A 493 20.99 49.85 5.36
C ASN A 493 21.02 51.05 6.31
N TYR A 494 21.84 50.99 7.36
CA TYR A 494 22.02 52.11 8.27
C TYR A 494 22.64 53.33 7.58
N ALA A 495 23.69 53.13 6.77
CA ALA A 495 24.28 54.20 5.96
C ALA A 495 23.26 54.84 5.00
N SER A 496 22.46 54.02 4.31
CA SER A 496 21.37 54.51 3.45
C SER A 496 20.25 55.20 4.24
N TYR A 497 19.95 54.73 5.45
CA TYR A 497 18.92 55.30 6.31
C TYR A 497 19.29 56.70 6.79
N ILE A 498 20.56 56.97 7.11
CA ILE A 498 21.05 58.31 7.45
C ILE A 498 20.68 59.30 6.35
N ILE A 499 20.92 58.94 5.08
CA ILE A 499 20.54 59.76 3.93
C ILE A 499 19.06 60.10 3.96
N ILE A 500 18.20 59.08 4.01
CA ILE A 500 16.75 59.25 3.91
C ILE A 500 16.21 60.06 5.10
N ARG A 501 16.65 59.72 6.31
CA ARG A 501 16.24 60.38 7.56
C ARG A 501 16.59 61.86 7.53
N ASP A 502 17.85 62.19 7.27
CA ASP A 502 18.33 63.57 7.40
C ASP A 502 17.83 64.43 6.22
N MET A 503 17.75 63.89 5.00
CA MET A 503 17.12 64.61 3.88
C MET A 503 15.65 64.94 4.16
N THR A 504 14.92 64.02 4.80
CA THR A 504 13.53 64.24 5.20
C THR A 504 13.43 65.31 6.28
N GLN A 505 14.27 65.23 7.32
CA GLN A 505 14.33 66.22 8.40
C GLN A 505 14.62 67.62 7.86
N ILE A 506 15.61 67.77 6.98
CA ILE A 506 15.97 69.05 6.34
C ILE A 506 14.76 69.62 5.56
N THR A 507 14.09 68.77 4.78
CA THR A 507 12.92 69.18 3.99
C THR A 507 11.78 69.67 4.88
N THR A 508 11.49 68.94 5.97
CA THR A 508 10.45 69.30 6.93
C THR A 508 10.79 70.59 7.67
N THR A 509 12.05 70.77 8.11
CA THR A 509 12.47 72.01 8.78
C THR A 509 12.37 73.21 7.85
N ASN A 510 12.71 73.05 6.57
CA ASN A 510 12.58 74.12 5.58
C ASN A 510 11.13 74.51 5.32
N ALA A 511 10.23 73.52 5.23
CA ALA A 511 8.80 73.75 5.04
C ALA A 511 8.16 74.47 6.23
N GLN A 512 8.55 74.12 7.47
CA GLN A 512 8.03 74.75 8.68
C GLN A 512 8.48 76.20 8.88
N HIS A 513 9.65 76.58 8.35
CA HIS A 513 10.24 77.92 8.54
C HIS A 513 10.18 78.78 7.27
N GLY A 514 9.29 78.46 6.32
CA GLY A 514 9.05 79.28 5.12
C GLY A 514 10.29 79.48 4.24
N GLY A 515 11.24 78.54 4.23
CA GLY A 515 12.50 78.67 3.48
C GLY A 515 13.50 79.71 4.02
N GLN A 516 13.26 80.33 5.19
CA GLN A 516 14.06 81.44 5.69
C GLN A 516 15.33 81.04 6.46
N ASN A 517 15.64 79.74 6.62
CA ASN A 517 16.71 79.27 7.51
C ASN A 517 17.90 78.60 6.80
N SER A 518 18.43 79.27 5.77
CA SER A 518 19.55 78.77 4.94
C SER A 518 20.76 78.33 5.77
N ASN A 519 21.17 79.07 6.82
CA ASN A 519 22.34 78.69 7.61
C ASN A 519 22.13 77.39 8.42
N LYS A 520 20.92 77.15 8.94
CA LYS A 520 20.59 75.92 9.67
C LYS A 520 20.54 74.72 8.72
N GLU A 521 19.91 74.88 7.56
CA GLU A 521 19.90 73.87 6.50
C GLU A 521 21.32 73.50 6.06
N ARG A 522 22.17 74.51 5.83
CA ARG A 522 23.57 74.28 5.44
C ARG A 522 24.34 73.45 6.45
N GLU A 523 24.12 73.67 7.75
CA GLU A 523 24.76 72.88 8.80
C GLU A 523 24.22 71.45 8.87
N GLN A 524 22.90 71.27 8.73
CA GLN A 524 22.28 69.94 8.65
C GLN A 524 22.77 69.15 7.43
N VAL A 525 22.99 69.80 6.28
CA VAL A 525 23.57 69.16 5.09
C VAL A 525 25.02 68.73 5.34
N LYS A 526 25.84 69.55 6.03
CA LYS A 526 27.21 69.15 6.41
C LYS A 526 27.21 67.94 7.33
N GLU A 527 26.34 67.94 8.34
CA GLU A 527 26.19 66.84 9.30
C GLU A 527 25.73 65.55 8.60
N LEU A 528 24.77 65.65 7.68
CA LEU A 528 24.31 64.55 6.85
C LEU A 528 25.44 63.89 6.05
N PHE A 529 26.22 64.68 5.31
CA PHE A 529 27.37 64.15 4.56
C PHE A 529 28.42 63.53 5.49
N LYS A 530 28.70 64.16 6.64
CA LYS A 530 29.65 63.62 7.62
C LYS A 530 29.19 62.27 8.17
N ASN A 531 27.97 62.21 8.68
CA ASN A 531 27.38 61.00 9.28
C ASN A 531 27.30 59.86 8.25
N PHE A 532 26.89 60.17 7.01
CA PHE A 532 26.89 59.21 5.92
C PHE A 532 28.30 58.67 5.63
N ASN A 533 29.29 59.56 5.47
CA ASN A 533 30.66 59.13 5.16
C ASN A 533 31.24 58.25 6.27
N GLU A 534 31.03 58.61 7.54
CA GLU A 534 31.50 57.81 8.69
C GLU A 534 30.85 56.42 8.69
N SER A 535 29.53 56.35 8.54
CA SER A 535 28.80 55.07 8.50
C SER A 535 29.16 54.22 7.27
N PHE A 536 29.33 54.83 6.09
CA PHE A 536 29.70 54.15 4.87
C PHE A 536 31.13 53.60 4.94
N GLU A 537 32.10 54.38 5.43
CA GLU A 537 33.49 53.94 5.58
C GLU A 537 33.61 52.82 6.62
N GLU A 538 32.81 52.87 7.69
CA GLU A 538 32.73 51.79 8.66
C GLU A 538 32.16 50.50 8.04
N ALA A 539 31.07 50.59 7.29
CA ALA A 539 30.47 49.46 6.57
C ALA A 539 31.46 48.84 5.56
N LEU A 540 32.16 49.69 4.80
CA LEU A 540 33.16 49.26 3.82
C LEU A 540 34.35 48.59 4.50
N LYS A 541 34.89 49.18 5.57
CA LYS A 541 35.97 48.59 6.38
C LYS A 541 35.56 47.25 6.98
N ASN A 542 34.30 47.09 7.37
CA ASN A 542 33.81 45.82 7.90
C ASN A 542 33.68 44.77 6.79
N TYR A 543 33.17 45.15 5.61
CA TYR A 543 33.08 44.27 4.44
C TYR A 543 34.46 43.75 3.98
N GLU A 544 35.47 44.62 3.93
CA GLU A 544 36.84 44.24 3.52
C GLU A 544 37.45 43.14 4.42
N LYS A 545 37.02 43.03 5.68
CA LYS A 545 37.50 41.97 6.60
C LYS A 545 37.05 40.57 6.21
N PHE A 546 35.98 40.43 5.42
CA PHE A 546 35.44 39.12 5.05
C PHE A 546 36.33 38.35 4.06
N ASN A 547 37.21 39.04 3.32
CA ASN A 547 38.16 38.43 2.37
C ASN A 547 37.52 37.35 1.47
N ILE A 548 36.47 37.73 0.72
CA ILE A 548 35.66 36.79 -0.06
C ILE A 548 36.44 36.31 -1.30
N GLN A 549 36.87 35.04 -1.27
CA GLN A 549 37.62 34.42 -2.37
C GLN A 549 36.72 33.90 -3.51
N GLU A 550 35.49 33.50 -3.18
CA GLU A 550 34.55 32.95 -4.15
C GLU A 550 33.94 34.05 -5.02
N LYS A 551 34.22 34.00 -6.32
CA LYS A 551 33.83 35.04 -7.29
C LYS A 551 32.32 35.23 -7.36
N ASP A 552 31.54 34.14 -7.37
CA ASP A 552 30.09 34.22 -7.53
C ASP A 552 29.42 34.81 -6.28
N LEU A 553 29.86 34.40 -5.09
CA LEU A 553 29.41 34.99 -3.82
C LEU A 553 29.79 36.48 -3.73
N ARG A 554 31.02 36.83 -4.10
CA ARG A 554 31.47 38.24 -4.14
C ARG A 554 30.60 39.08 -5.07
N ASN A 555 30.38 38.60 -6.29
CA ASN A 555 29.54 39.29 -7.28
C ASN A 555 28.10 39.46 -6.78
N TYR A 556 27.52 38.42 -6.19
CA TYR A 556 26.19 38.47 -5.61
C TYR A 556 26.09 39.54 -4.52
N LEU A 557 26.94 39.48 -3.48
CA LEU A 557 26.92 40.43 -2.37
C LEU A 557 27.24 41.86 -2.83
N SER A 558 28.21 42.03 -3.72
CA SER A 558 28.57 43.32 -4.32
C SER A 558 27.38 43.94 -5.05
N SER A 559 26.62 43.14 -5.81
CA SER A 559 25.43 43.61 -6.53
C SER A 559 24.33 44.07 -5.56
N GLU A 560 24.11 43.36 -4.46
CA GLU A 560 23.08 43.71 -3.47
C GLU A 560 23.44 44.98 -2.69
N ILE A 561 24.72 45.16 -2.33
CA ILE A 561 25.20 46.41 -1.71
C ILE A 561 25.02 47.59 -2.68
N LYS A 562 25.42 47.44 -3.95
CA LYS A 562 25.30 48.48 -4.97
C LYS A 562 23.86 48.91 -5.19
N LYS A 563 22.93 47.94 -5.32
CA LYS A 563 21.48 48.21 -5.46
C LYS A 563 20.94 49.06 -4.31
N LEU A 564 21.44 48.83 -3.09
CA LEU A 564 21.00 49.53 -1.90
C LEU A 564 21.54 50.96 -1.83
N ILE A 565 22.86 51.14 -2.01
CA ILE A 565 23.53 52.39 -1.63
C ILE A 565 23.63 53.42 -2.77
N ILE A 566 23.75 52.98 -4.03
CA ILE A 566 23.99 53.88 -5.18
C ILE A 566 22.83 54.85 -5.36
N ASN A 567 21.60 54.35 -5.35
CA ASN A 567 20.42 55.19 -5.56
C ASN A 567 20.20 56.19 -4.43
N ALA A 568 20.47 55.79 -3.19
CA ALA A 568 20.38 56.69 -2.04
C ALA A 568 21.43 57.81 -2.13
N TYR A 569 22.69 57.45 -2.44
CA TYR A 569 23.76 58.43 -2.59
C TYR A 569 23.55 59.38 -3.77
N ASN A 570 23.08 58.88 -4.92
CA ASN A 570 22.80 59.71 -6.08
C ASN A 570 21.75 60.79 -5.77
N LYS A 571 20.70 60.44 -5.00
CA LYS A 571 19.69 61.40 -4.54
C LYS A 571 20.26 62.46 -3.58
N LEU A 572 21.13 62.04 -2.66
CA LEU A 572 21.85 62.96 -1.78
C LEU A 572 22.70 63.96 -2.59
N TYR A 573 23.49 63.44 -3.52
CA TYR A 573 24.37 64.22 -4.36
C TYR A 573 23.59 65.18 -5.28
N ASP A 574 22.51 64.72 -5.91
CA ASP A 574 21.70 65.57 -6.78
C ASP A 574 21.06 66.74 -6.05
N LYS A 575 20.58 66.50 -4.82
CA LYS A 575 19.88 67.53 -4.06
C LYS A 575 20.84 68.54 -3.42
N TYR A 576 21.97 68.07 -2.90
CA TYR A 576 22.84 68.89 -2.05
C TYR A 576 24.31 68.91 -2.49
N GLY A 577 24.77 67.94 -3.28
CA GLY A 577 26.18 67.78 -3.66
C GLY A 577 26.74 68.94 -4.49
N SER A 578 25.94 69.53 -5.38
CA SER A 578 26.31 70.70 -6.16
C SER A 578 26.01 72.04 -5.45
N GLY A 579 25.20 72.02 -4.39
CA GLY A 579 24.71 73.22 -3.70
C GLY A 579 25.77 74.00 -2.92
N ASP A 580 25.47 75.27 -2.62
CA ASP A 580 26.37 76.16 -1.86
C ASP A 580 26.09 76.11 -0.35
N PHE A 581 26.33 74.93 0.23
CA PHE A 581 26.15 74.70 1.66
C PHE A 581 27.43 74.87 2.50
N THR A 582 28.59 74.89 1.85
CA THR A 582 29.90 75.05 2.51
C THR A 582 30.91 75.68 1.56
N LYS A 583 31.89 76.42 2.11
CA LYS A 583 33.05 76.92 1.35
C LYS A 583 34.09 75.83 1.07
N ASN A 584 34.08 74.75 1.85
CA ASN A 584 35.01 73.62 1.69
C ASN A 584 34.21 72.36 1.32
N LYS A 585 33.81 72.24 0.04
CA LYS A 585 32.98 71.12 -0.45
C LYS A 585 33.72 69.78 -0.33
N ALA A 586 35.02 69.75 -0.65
CA ALA A 586 35.85 68.54 -0.59
C ALA A 586 35.94 67.89 0.80
N LYS A 587 35.74 68.67 1.89
CA LYS A 587 35.70 68.13 3.25
C LYS A 587 34.48 67.25 3.52
N TYR A 588 33.34 67.51 2.86
CA TYR A 588 32.06 66.86 3.13
C TYR A 588 31.62 65.95 1.99
N VAL A 589 31.72 66.43 0.74
CA VAL A 589 31.41 65.66 -0.46
C VAL A 589 32.71 64.98 -0.92
N LYS A 590 32.96 63.75 -0.43
CA LYS A 590 34.16 62.97 -0.75
C LYS A 590 34.15 62.41 -2.18
N TYR A 591 32.96 62.13 -2.71
CA TYR A 591 32.78 61.48 -4.00
C TYR A 591 31.74 62.25 -4.82
N ASP A 592 31.90 62.25 -6.14
CA ASP A 592 30.80 62.49 -7.08
C ASP A 592 30.14 61.16 -7.46
N LYS A 593 29.06 61.20 -8.25
CA LYS A 593 28.34 59.97 -8.64
C LYS A 593 29.22 58.93 -9.31
N VAL A 594 30.07 59.36 -10.25
CA VAL A 594 30.91 58.46 -11.06
C VAL A 594 32.04 57.87 -10.22
N SER A 595 32.69 58.69 -9.40
CA SER A 595 33.76 58.25 -8.50
C SER A 595 33.24 57.38 -7.36
N PHE A 596 32.02 57.61 -6.87
CA PHE A 596 31.36 56.74 -5.89
C PHE A 596 31.07 55.35 -6.48
N GLU A 597 30.50 55.30 -7.69
CA GLU A 597 30.27 54.04 -8.39
C GLU A 597 31.58 53.31 -8.69
N ARG A 598 32.62 54.03 -9.13
CA ARG A 598 33.97 53.47 -9.34
C ARG A 598 34.55 52.89 -8.04
N LEU A 599 34.44 53.60 -6.92
CA LEU A 599 34.89 53.12 -5.62
C LEU A 599 34.22 51.79 -5.25
N LEU A 600 32.90 51.69 -5.43
CA LEU A 600 32.17 50.45 -5.16
C LEU A 600 32.55 49.32 -6.11
N ASN A 601 32.91 49.63 -7.36
CA ASN A 601 33.40 48.62 -8.32
C ASN A 601 34.81 48.12 -7.99
N GLU A 602 35.66 48.95 -7.37
CA GLU A 602 37.01 48.58 -6.97
C GLU A 602 37.05 47.84 -5.62
N LYS A 603 36.23 48.26 -4.66
CA LYS A 603 36.29 47.82 -3.26
C LYS A 603 35.39 46.63 -2.93
N LEU A 604 34.27 46.46 -3.65
CA LEU A 604 33.39 45.30 -3.54
C LEU A 604 33.79 44.23 -4.56
#